data_AF-A0A2Z6B0W4-F1
#
_entry.id   AF-A0A2Z6B0W4-F1
#
_cell.length_a   1.000
_cell.length_b   1.000
_cell.length_c   1.000
_cell.angle_alpha   90.00
_cell.angle_beta   90.00
_cell.angle_gamma   90.00
#
_symmetry.space_group_name_H-M   'P 1'
#
loop_
_entity.id
_entity.type
_entity.pdbx_description
1 polymer ?
#
loop_
_entity_poly.entity_id
_entity_poly.type
_entity_poly.pdbx_seq_one_letter_code
_entity_poly.pdbx_strand_id
1 'polypeptide(L)' 'MTKPKDCPCGSGKEYTACCEPIINGTPAPTAEALMRSRYSAYVVGNIDYIQTSLAPRSTRVSIPKARSSGPTPPHGWA' A
#
# COMPACT_ATOMS: atom_id res chain seq x y z
N MET A 1 10.14 -4.27 -10.94
CA MET A 1 10.24 -4.06 -9.48
C MET A 1 10.78 -5.35 -8.86
N THR A 2 11.82 -5.26 -8.05
CA THR A 2 12.49 -6.43 -7.45
C THR A 2 11.78 -6.83 -6.15
N LYS A 3 11.47 -8.12 -6.02
CA LYS A 3 10.89 -8.68 -4.80
C LYS A 3 11.92 -8.60 -3.65
N PRO A 4 11.59 -7.97 -2.52
CA PRO A 4 12.53 -7.82 -1.42
C PRO A 4 12.77 -9.17 -0.74
N LYS A 5 13.98 -9.38 -0.23
CA LYS A 5 14.32 -10.61 0.50
C LYS A 5 13.62 -10.63 1.86
N ASP A 6 13.70 -9.52 2.60
CA ASP A 6 13.00 -9.31 3.86
C ASP A 6 11.65 -8.61 3.65
N CYS A 7 10.63 -8.92 4.46
CA CYS A 7 9.35 -8.22 4.33
C CYS A 7 9.48 -6.77 4.81
N PRO A 8 9.11 -5.77 3.98
CA PRO A 8 9.15 -4.37 4.37
C PRO A 8 8.19 -4.00 5.51
N CYS A 9 7.27 -4.89 5.91
CA CYS A 9 6.35 -4.63 7.03
C CYS A 9 7.00 -4.56 8.42
N GLY A 10 8.31 -4.78 8.52
CA GLY A 10 9.07 -4.69 9.77
C GLY A 10 8.96 -5.93 10.67
N SER A 11 8.45 -7.05 10.16
CA SER A 11 8.30 -8.29 10.94
C SER A 11 9.61 -9.08 11.14
N GLY A 12 10.69 -8.70 10.44
CA GLY A 12 11.97 -9.42 10.45
C GLY A 12 11.93 -10.79 9.75
N LYS A 13 10.84 -11.11 9.03
CA LYS A 13 10.67 -12.36 8.27
C LYS A 13 10.97 -12.15 6.80
N GLU A 14 11.34 -13.21 6.09
CA GLU A 14 11.44 -13.19 4.63
C GLU A 14 10.08 -12.84 3.99
N TYR A 15 10.12 -12.08 2.91
CA TYR A 15 8.91 -11.60 2.24
C TYR A 15 8.00 -12.74 1.78
N THR A 16 8.60 -13.83 1.29
CA THR A 16 7.94 -15.08 0.86
C THR A 16 7.15 -15.77 1.97
N ALA A 17 7.62 -15.68 3.21
CA ALA A 17 7.03 -16.33 4.37
C ALA A 17 6.16 -15.39 5.22
N CYS A 18 5.97 -14.14 4.79
CA CYS A 18 5.28 -13.13 5.57
C CYS A 18 4.13 -12.47 4.82
N CYS A 19 4.44 -11.58 3.89
CA CYS A 19 3.46 -10.68 3.28
C CYS A 19 3.05 -11.17 1.89
N GLU A 20 3.94 -11.85 1.19
CA GLU A 20 3.70 -12.42 -0.13
C GLU A 20 2.46 -13.32 -0.24
N PRO A 21 2.25 -14.34 0.62
CA PRO A 21 1.10 -15.22 0.47
C PRO A 21 -0.22 -14.46 0.58
N ILE A 22 -0.28 -13.46 1.46
CA ILE A 22 -1.47 -12.61 1.62
C ILE A 22 -1.68 -11.75 0.37
N ILE A 23 -0.61 -11.17 -0.18
CA ILE A 23 -0.65 -10.39 -1.42
C ILE A 23 -1.10 -11.25 -2.61
N ASN A 24 -0.75 -12.54 -2.62
CA ASN A 24 -1.13 -13.50 -3.65
C ASN A 24 -2.52 -14.14 -3.44
N GLY A 25 -3.29 -13.70 -2.42
CA GLY A 25 -4.69 -14.10 -2.24
C GLY A 25 -4.98 -14.97 -1.02
N THR A 26 -3.99 -15.32 -0.21
CA THR A 26 -4.26 -15.97 1.08
C THR A 26 -5.00 -14.99 2.01
N PRO A 27 -6.09 -15.40 2.68
CA PRO A 27 -6.79 -14.52 3.60
C PRO A 27 -5.87 -14.13 4.77
N ALA A 28 -5.84 -12.83 5.10
CA ALA A 28 -5.11 -12.35 6.25
C ALA A 28 -5.77 -12.87 7.54
N PRO A 29 -5.01 -13.50 8.46
CA PRO A 29 -5.58 -14.07 9.68
C PRO A 29 -6.04 -13.01 10.68
N THR A 30 -5.48 -11.79 10.59
CA THR A 30 -5.79 -10.66 11.48
C THR A 30 -5.83 -9.35 10.70
N ALA A 31 -6.51 -8.35 11.26
CA ALA A 31 -6.51 -6.99 10.71
C ALA A 31 -5.10 -6.39 10.64
N GLU A 32 -4.23 -6.70 11.60
CA GLU A 32 -2.83 -6.27 11.58
C GLU A 32 -2.07 -6.87 10.38
N ALA A 33 -2.26 -8.17 10.11
CA ALA A 33 -1.65 -8.84 8.97
C ALA A 33 -2.14 -8.25 7.63
N LEU A 34 -3.42 -7.86 7.55
CA LEU A 34 -3.99 -7.18 6.39
C LEU A 34 -3.37 -5.79 6.19
N MET A 35 -3.22 -5.00 7.25
CA MET A 35 -2.62 -3.67 7.15
C MET A 35 -1.14 -3.72 6.77
N ARG A 36 -0.38 -4.68 7.34
CA ARG A 36 1.03 -4.91 7.00
C ARG A 36 1.22 -5.37 5.56
N SER A 37 0.38 -6.28 5.06
CA SER A 37 0.44 -6.72 3.66
C SER A 37 0.10 -5.60 2.69
N ARG A 38 -0.85 -4.70 3.01
CA ARG A 38 -1.15 -3.50 2.21
C ARG A 38 0.04 -2.54 2.12
N TYR A 39 0.76 -2.32 3.22
CA TYR A 39 2.00 -1.55 3.20
C TYR A 39 3.06 -2.20 2.31
N SER A 40 3.29 -3.51 2.48
CA SER A 40 4.26 -4.25 1.67
C SER A 40 3.92 -4.24 0.19
N ALA A 41 2.63 -4.36 -0.16
CA ALA A 41 2.13 -4.26 -1.52
C ALA A 41 2.43 -2.88 -2.14
N TYR A 42 2.32 -1.80 -1.36
CA TYR A 42 2.69 -0.46 -1.80
C TYR A 42 4.19 -0.37 -2.13
N VAL A 43 5.04 -0.91 -1.25
CA VAL A 43 6.51 -0.90 -1.45
C VAL A 43 6.92 -1.68 -2.70
N VAL A 44 6.29 -2.82 -2.99
CA VAL A 44 6.60 -3.63 -4.18
C VAL A 44 5.86 -3.17 -5.44
N GLY A 45 4.97 -2.18 -5.33
CA GLY A 45 4.21 -1.63 -6.45
C GLY A 45 2.99 -2.46 -6.89
N ASN A 46 2.48 -3.36 -6.05
CA ASN A 46 1.27 -4.14 -6.33
C ASN A 46 0.02 -3.34 -5.93
N ILE A 47 -0.39 -2.42 -6.82
CA ILE A 47 -1.53 -1.53 -6.59
C ILE A 47 -2.87 -2.29 -6.67
N ASP A 48 -2.97 -3.31 -7.52
CA ASP A 48 -4.18 -4.12 -7.67
C ASP A 48 -4.59 -4.80 -6.37
N TYR A 49 -3.61 -5.35 -5.64
CA TYR A 49 -3.85 -5.92 -4.31
C TYR A 49 -4.38 -4.86 -3.33
N ILE A 50 -3.83 -3.64 -3.36
CA ILE A 50 -4.30 -2.57 -2.48
C ILE A 50 -5.76 -2.22 -2.80
N GLN A 51 -6.12 -2.10 -4.08
CA GLN A 51 -7.48 -1.74 -4.47
C GLN A 51 -8.51 -2.81 -4.07
N THR A 52 -8.14 -4.09 -4.22
CA THR A 52 -9.03 -5.22 -3.94
C THR A 52 -9.15 -5.53 -2.44
N SER A 53 -8.16 -5.16 -1.62
CA SER A 53 -8.15 -5.37 -0.16
C SER A 53 -8.83 -4.26 0.65
N LEU A 54 -9.31 -3.19 0.00
CA LEU A 54 -10.08 -2.13 0.65
C LEU A 54 -11.52 -2.54 0.91
N ALA A 55 -12.10 -2.02 1.99
CA ALA A 55 -13.54 -2.07 2.18
C ALA A 55 -14.26 -1.39 1.00
N PRO A 56 -15.44 -1.89 0.59
CA PRO A 56 -16.16 -1.39 -0.60
C PRO A 56 -16.59 0.08 -0.48
N ARG A 57 -16.69 0.62 0.73
CA ARG A 57 -16.95 2.06 0.97
C ARG A 57 -15.71 2.95 0.73
N SER A 58 -14.51 2.37 0.77
CA SER A 58 -13.23 3.09 0.64
C SER A 58 -12.69 3.08 -0.79
N THR A 59 -13.27 2.29 -1.70
CA THR A 59 -12.88 2.25 -3.11
C THR A 59 -13.39 3.53 -3.80
N ARG A 60 -12.48 4.50 -3.93
CA ARG A 60 -12.67 5.87 -4.44
C ARG A 60 -13.58 6.76 -3.60
N VAL A 61 -12.97 7.63 -2.80
CA VAL A 61 -13.42 9.02 -2.80
C VAL A 61 -13.11 9.54 -4.20
N SER A 62 -14.13 9.90 -4.96
CA SER A 62 -13.98 10.69 -6.19
C SER A 62 -13.35 12.02 -5.80
N ILE A 63 -12.01 12.09 -5.75
CA ILE A 63 -11.32 13.36 -5.55
C ILE A 63 -11.61 14.16 -6.82
N PRO A 64 -12.40 15.26 -6.75
CA PRO A 64 -12.55 16.12 -7.91
C PRO A 64 -11.14 16.60 -8.28
N LYS A 65 -10.76 16.43 -9.55
CA LYS A 65 -9.49 16.94 -10.11
C LYS A 65 -9.29 18.35 -9.55
N ALA A 66 -8.29 18.52 -8.68
CA ALA A 66 -7.97 19.83 -8.11
C ALA A 66 -7.80 20.79 -9.28
N ARG A 67 -8.58 21.88 -9.28
CA ARG A 67 -8.50 22.95 -10.29
C ARG A 67 -7.06 23.44 -10.28
N SER A 68 -6.36 23.30 -11.40
CA SER A 68 -4.92 23.49 -11.58
C SER A 68 -4.48 24.97 -11.55
N SER A 69 -5.11 25.80 -10.73
CA SER A 69 -4.90 27.25 -10.71
C SER A 69 -4.80 27.75 -9.27
N GLY A 70 -3.92 27.15 -8.47
CA GLY A 70 -3.42 27.73 -7.23
C GLY A 70 -2.04 28.33 -7.49
N PRO A 71 -1.73 29.55 -7.00
CA PRO A 71 -0.40 30.13 -7.15
C PRO A 71 0.64 29.24 -6.47
N THR A 72 1.76 28.99 -7.15
CA THR A 72 2.90 28.22 -6.65
C THR A 72 3.36 28.82 -5.31
N PRO A 73 3.42 28.05 -4.21
CA PRO A 73 3.99 28.56 -2.97
C PRO A 73 5.47 28.91 -3.21
N PRO A 74 5.98 30.05 -2.70
CA PRO A 74 7.39 30.37 -2.83
C PRO A 74 8.19 29.28 -2.11
N HIS A 75 9.12 28.65 -2.82
CA HIS A 75 10.03 27.66 -2.27
C HIS A 75 10.78 28.29 -1.08
N GLY A 76 10.47 27.82 0.12
CA GLY A 76 11.03 28.34 1.36
C GLY A 76 10.71 27.43 2.54
N TRP A 77 11.10 26.16 2.45
CA TRP A 77 11.27 25.34 3.64
C TRP A 77 12.75 25.49 4.05
N ALA A 78 12.98 26.39 5.01
CA ALA A 78 14.19 26.37 5.83
C ALA A 78 13.97 25.41 7.00
#